data_AF-A0A951NJW7-F1
#
_entry.id   AF-A0A951NJW7-F1
#
_cell.length_a   1.000
_cell.length_b   1.000
_cell.length_c   1.000
_cell.angle_alpha   90.00
_cell.angle_beta   90.00
_cell.angle_gamma   90.00
#
_symmetry.space_group_name_H-M   'P 1'
#
loop_
_entity.id
_entity.type
_entity.pdbx_description
1 polymer ?
#
loop_
_entity_poly.entity_id
_entity_poly.type
_entity_poly.pdbx_seq_one_letter_code
_entity_poly.pdbx_strand_id
1 'polypeptide(L)'
;MGRTLVFAVVASSPLILGAYLGAKFTFPERLLAAVLAFAAGALITALTFELFEESFEKGGALRAAVGLAAGAVVFTGASVVLDRYVAKDDDPDGSTKLDKDAAARERPA
;
A
#
# COMPACT_ATOMS: atom_id res chain seq x y z
N MET A 1 26.00 11.11 13.65
CA MET A 1 25.79 9.65 13.42
C MET A 1 24.78 9.02 14.36
N GLY A 2 24.79 9.24 15.69
CA GLY A 2 23.82 8.60 16.60
C GLY A 2 22.33 8.98 16.34
N ARG A 3 22.04 10.24 16.01
CA ARG A 3 20.65 10.73 15.83
C ARG A 3 19.94 10.14 14.60
N THR A 4 20.66 9.90 13.50
CA THR A 4 20.08 9.30 12.29
C THR A 4 19.67 7.85 12.53
N LEU A 5 20.41 7.11 13.37
CA LEU A 5 20.01 5.78 13.81
C LEU A 5 18.70 5.80 14.61
N VAL A 6 18.54 6.78 15.50
CA VAL A 6 17.29 6.93 16.27
C VAL A 6 16.11 7.19 15.34
N PHE A 7 16.22 8.12 14.40
CA PHE A 7 15.14 8.38 13.43
C PHE A 7 14.86 7.17 12.54
N ALA A 8 15.87 6.44 12.08
CA ALA A 8 15.69 5.24 11.28
C ALA A 8 14.97 4.12 12.05
N VAL A 9 15.34 3.91 13.32
CA VAL A 9 14.68 2.93 14.20
C VAL A 9 13.22 3.34 14.43
N VAL A 10 12.96 4.61 14.73
CA VAL A 10 11.61 5.12 14.96
C VAL A 10 10.76 4.99 13.70
N ALA A 11 11.27 5.38 12.53
CA ALA A 11 10.56 5.31 11.26
C ALA A 11 10.25 3.88 10.79
N SER A 12 11.12 2.91 11.10
CA SER A 12 10.95 1.50 10.69
C SER A 12 10.12 0.68 11.68
N SER A 13 10.02 1.13 12.94
CA SER A 13 9.29 0.44 14.01
C SER A 13 7.82 0.11 13.70
N PRO A 14 7.03 0.95 13.01
CA PRO A 14 5.63 0.64 12.72
C PRO A 14 5.47 -0.60 11.84
N LEU A 15 6.41 -0.85 10.92
CA LEU A 15 6.38 -2.02 10.05
C LEU A 15 6.57 -3.31 10.87
N ILE A 16 7.53 -3.31 11.77
CA ILE A 16 7.84 -4.46 12.65
C ILE A 16 6.65 -4.73 13.58
N LEU A 17 6.12 -3.67 14.21
CA LEU A 17 4.97 -3.77 15.08
C LEU A 17 3.73 -4.28 14.32
N GLY A 18 3.44 -3.70 13.14
CA GLY A 18 2.32 -4.12 12.30
C GLY A 18 2.40 -5.57 11.87
N ALA A 19 3.58 -6.05 11.45
CA ALA A 19 3.80 -7.45 11.09
C ALA A 19 3.61 -8.40 12.29
N TYR A 20 4.15 -8.04 13.45
CA TYR A 20 3.97 -8.82 14.69
C TYR A 20 2.50 -8.89 15.12
N LEU A 21 1.80 -7.75 15.13
CA LEU A 21 0.37 -7.68 15.45
C LEU A 21 -0.47 -8.47 14.44
N GLY A 22 -0.21 -8.35 13.14
CA GLY A 22 -0.93 -9.08 12.09
C GLY A 22 -0.66 -10.59 12.06
N ALA A 23 0.51 -11.03 12.55
CA ALA A 23 0.83 -12.44 12.70
C ALA A 23 0.15 -13.05 13.94
N LYS A 24 0.07 -12.30 15.06
CA LYS A 24 -0.46 -12.79 16.33
C LYS A 24 -1.98 -12.65 16.47
N PHE A 25 -2.57 -11.62 15.87
CA PHE A 25 -3.99 -11.30 16.02
C PHE A 25 -4.72 -11.42 14.68
N THR A 26 -5.93 -11.98 14.74
CA THR A 26 -6.88 -11.96 13.62
C THR A 26 -7.84 -10.80 13.85
N PHE A 27 -7.82 -9.81 12.97
CA PHE A 27 -8.69 -8.64 13.04
C PHE A 27 -10.00 -8.88 12.27
N PRO A 28 -11.12 -8.28 12.67
CA PRO A 28 -12.35 -8.32 11.89
C PRO A 28 -12.15 -7.61 10.55
N GLU A 29 -12.73 -8.14 9.48
CA GLU A 29 -12.52 -7.66 8.10
C GLU A 29 -12.84 -6.18 7.91
N ARG A 30 -13.89 -5.67 8.57
CA ARG A 30 -14.27 -4.25 8.54
C ARG A 30 -13.15 -3.33 9.05
N LEU A 31 -12.45 -3.75 10.10
CA LEU A 31 -11.32 -2.98 10.64
C LEU A 31 -10.14 -3.02 9.67
N LEU A 32 -9.85 -4.19 9.09
CA LEU A 32 -8.76 -4.32 8.13
C LEU A 32 -9.03 -3.48 6.87
N ALA A 33 -10.27 -3.50 6.35
CA ALA A 33 -10.70 -2.63 5.25
C ALA A 33 -10.57 -1.14 5.60
N ALA A 34 -10.98 -0.73 6.80
CA ALA A 34 -10.86 0.66 7.25
C ALA A 34 -9.39 1.11 7.35
N VAL A 35 -8.52 0.27 7.90
CA VAL A 35 -7.07 0.54 8.00
C VAL A 35 -6.43 0.60 6.63
N LEU A 36 -6.77 -0.31 5.71
CA LEU A 36 -6.27 -0.29 4.32
C LEU A 36 -6.73 0.96 3.56
N ALA A 37 -8.00 1.36 3.72
CA ALA A 37 -8.52 2.58 3.11
C ALA A 37 -7.81 3.83 3.66
N PHE A 38 -7.58 3.87 4.98
CA PHE A 38 -6.80 4.94 5.62
C PHE A 38 -5.37 4.99 5.09
N ALA A 39 -4.69 3.83 5.01
CA ALA A 39 -3.32 3.74 4.50
C ALA A 39 -3.22 4.22 3.04
N ALA A 40 -4.17 3.85 2.18
CA ALA A 40 -4.24 4.34 0.81
C ALA A 40 -4.39 5.87 0.75
N GLY A 41 -5.28 6.44 1.58
CA GLY A 41 -5.45 7.90 1.66
C GLY A 41 -4.21 8.63 2.15
N ALA A 42 -3.54 8.09 3.16
CA ALA A 42 -2.28 8.62 3.70
C ALA A 42 -1.17 8.59 2.63
N LEU A 43 -1.04 7.50 1.88
CA LEU A 43 -0.08 7.39 0.77
C LEU A 43 -0.38 8.41 -0.34
N ILE A 44 -1.63 8.59 -0.74
CA ILE A 44 -2.00 9.59 -1.77
C ILE A 44 -1.63 11.00 -1.30
N THR A 45 -1.89 11.31 -0.03
CA THR A 45 -1.57 12.61 0.56
C THR A 45 -0.06 12.87 0.55
N ALA A 46 0.73 11.92 1.05
CA ALA A 46 2.18 12.02 1.07
C ALA A 46 2.76 12.15 -0.35
N LEU A 47 2.31 11.32 -1.30
CA LEU A 47 2.75 11.40 -2.69
C LEU A 47 2.42 12.74 -3.34
N THR A 48 1.28 13.35 -2.99
CA THR A 48 0.86 14.63 -3.56
C THR A 48 1.73 15.79 -3.05
N PHE A 49 1.90 15.89 -1.73
CA PHE A 49 2.61 17.02 -1.11
C PHE A 49 4.13 16.84 -1.05
N GLU A 50 4.63 15.63 -0.83
CA GLU A 50 6.08 15.41 -0.71
C GLU A 50 6.75 15.13 -2.06
N LEU A 51 6.01 14.59 -3.04
CA LEU A 51 6.57 14.12 -4.30
C LEU A 51 6.09 14.92 -5.51
N PHE A 52 4.78 15.07 -5.68
CA PHE A 52 4.22 15.75 -6.85
C PHE A 52 4.44 17.26 -6.78
N GLU A 53 4.18 17.89 -5.63
CA GLU A 53 4.43 19.32 -5.40
C GLU A 53 5.89 19.68 -5.68
N GLU A 54 6.83 18.97 -5.06
CA GLU A 54 8.28 19.14 -5.27
C GLU A 54 8.68 18.96 -6.76
N SER A 55 8.08 17.96 -7.43
CA SER A 55 8.31 17.70 -8.86
C SER A 55 7.74 18.80 -9.75
N PHE A 56 6.59 19.36 -9.36
CA PHE A 56 5.93 20.46 -10.06
C PHE A 56 6.76 21.74 -9.94
N GLU A 57 7.24 22.08 -8.74
CA GLU A 57 8.08 23.27 -8.51
C GLU A 57 9.40 23.19 -9.28
N LYS A 58 10.06 22.04 -9.27
CA LYS A 58 11.36 21.86 -9.96
C LYS A 58 11.25 21.65 -11.47
N GLY A 59 10.23 20.90 -11.91
CA GLY A 59 10.13 20.37 -13.27
C GLY A 59 9.02 20.98 -14.12
N GLY A 60 8.07 21.68 -13.51
CA GLY A 60 6.83 22.13 -14.14
C GLY A 60 5.80 21.01 -14.32
N ALA A 61 4.55 21.40 -14.54
CA ALA A 61 3.39 20.51 -14.59
C ALA A 61 3.56 19.29 -15.51
N LEU A 62 4.09 19.51 -16.71
CA LEU A 62 4.16 18.49 -17.75
C LEU A 62 5.18 17.39 -17.39
N ARG A 63 6.33 17.75 -16.80
CA ARG A 63 7.34 16.77 -16.38
C ARG A 63 6.87 15.97 -15.17
N ALA A 64 6.23 16.63 -14.20
CA ALA A 64 5.65 15.97 -13.04
C ALA A 64 4.54 14.98 -13.44
N ALA A 65 3.62 15.39 -14.33
CA ALA A 65 2.54 14.54 -14.82
C ALA A 65 3.05 13.32 -15.61
N VAL A 66 4.01 13.52 -16.52
CA VAL A 66 4.60 12.41 -17.28
C VAL A 66 5.37 11.45 -16.37
N GLY A 67 6.14 11.97 -15.41
CA GLY A 67 6.87 11.14 -14.43
C GLY A 67 5.92 10.31 -13.56
N LEU A 68 4.86 10.93 -13.05
CA LEU A 68 3.82 10.24 -12.27
C LEU A 68 3.13 9.15 -13.10
N ALA A 69 2.71 9.47 -14.33
CA ALA A 69 2.07 8.52 -15.23
C ALA A 69 2.99 7.35 -15.58
N ALA A 70 4.27 7.62 -15.88
CA ALA A 70 5.26 6.58 -16.14
C ALA A 70 5.45 5.67 -14.91
N GLY A 71 5.57 6.25 -13.71
CA GLY A 71 5.67 5.50 -12.46
C GLY A 71 4.45 4.61 -12.23
N ALA A 72 3.24 5.12 -12.45
CA ALA A 72 1.99 4.35 -12.31
C ALA A 72 1.92 3.17 -13.29
N VAL A 73 2.34 3.36 -14.54
CA VAL A 73 2.42 2.30 -15.56
C VAL A 73 3.43 1.24 -15.15
N VAL A 74 4.63 1.63 -14.69
CA VAL A 74 5.66 0.69 -14.25
C VAL A 74 5.21 -0.10 -13.03
N PHE A 75 4.65 0.56 -12.02
CA PHE A 75 4.14 -0.10 -10.82
C PHE A 75 3.03 -1.10 -11.17
N THR A 76 2.04 -0.68 -11.96
CA THR A 76 0.93 -1.54 -12.36
C THR A 76 1.42 -2.72 -13.20
N GLY A 77 2.32 -2.48 -14.14
CA GLY A 77 2.93 -3.53 -14.97
C GLY A 77 3.69 -4.55 -14.11
N ALA A 78 4.48 -4.09 -13.15
CA ALA A 78 5.19 -4.96 -12.21
C ALA A 78 4.22 -5.79 -11.34
N SER A 79 3.15 -5.17 -10.83
CA SER A 79 2.12 -5.88 -10.05
C SER A 79 1.42 -6.96 -10.88
N VAL A 80 1.04 -6.66 -12.13
CA VAL A 80 0.41 -7.65 -13.03
C VAL A 80 1.37 -8.81 -13.33
N VAL A 81 2.66 -8.52 -13.51
CA VAL A 81 3.67 -9.55 -13.74
C VAL A 81 3.86 -10.41 -12.49
N LEU A 82 3.91 -9.79 -11.30
CA LEU A 82 4.02 -10.49 -10.02
C LEU A 82 2.83 -11.42 -9.78
N ASP A 83 1.60 -10.92 -10.00
CA ASP A 83 0.38 -11.71 -9.84
C ASP A 83 0.37 -12.95 -10.74
N ARG A 84 0.88 -12.84 -11.96
CA ARG A 84 1.01 -13.99 -12.89
C ARG A 84 2.04 -15.00 -12.44
N TYR A 85 3.12 -14.58 -11.79
CA TYR A 85 4.11 -15.50 -11.24
C TYR A 85 3.56 -16.24 -10.02
N VAL A 86 2.89 -15.53 -9.11
CA VAL A 86 2.30 -16.11 -7.90
C VAL A 86 1.18 -17.10 -8.23
N ALA A 87 0.34 -16.80 -9.23
CA ALA A 87 -0.72 -17.70 -9.69
C ALA A 87 -0.22 -19.03 -10.30
N LYS A 88 1.09 -19.17 -10.53
CA LYS A 88 1.69 -20.39 -11.08
C LYS A 88 2.10 -21.40 -9.99
N ASP A 89 2.19 -20.97 -8.74
CA ASP A 89 2.60 -21.78 -7.57
C ASP A 89 1.41 -22.13 -6.65
N ASP A 90 0.19 -22.24 -7.19
CA ASP A 90 -1.06 -22.33 -6.41
C ASP A 90 -1.12 -23.55 -5.46
N ASP A 91 -0.99 -23.28 -4.17
CA ASP A 91 -1.54 -24.04 -3.05
C ASP A 91 -3.00 -23.60 -2.89
N PRO A 92 -4.00 -24.50 -2.98
CA PRO A 92 -5.42 -24.15 -3.13
C PRO A 92 -6.08 -23.48 -1.92
N ASP A 93 -5.34 -23.24 -0.82
CA ASP A 93 -5.82 -22.47 0.32
C ASP A 93 -5.40 -21.00 0.19
N GLY A 94 -6.06 -20.31 -0.75
CA GLY A 94 -5.93 -18.87 -0.93
C GLY A 94 -6.15 -18.16 0.41
N SER A 95 -5.14 -17.40 0.86
CA SER A 95 -5.07 -16.81 2.20
C SER A 95 -6.42 -16.22 2.62
N THR A 96 -7.09 -16.90 3.54
CA THR A 96 -8.46 -16.66 4.04
C THR A 96 -8.63 -15.33 4.79
N LYS A 97 -7.66 -14.41 4.69
CA LYS A 97 -7.49 -13.27 5.59
C LYS A 97 -8.19 -12.00 5.11
N LEU A 98 -8.72 -11.96 3.89
CA LEU A 98 -9.57 -10.86 3.43
C LEU A 98 -10.54 -11.39 2.35
N ASP A 99 -11.77 -11.74 2.77
CA ASP A 99 -12.83 -12.06 1.82
C ASP A 99 -13.18 -10.80 1.01
N LYS A 100 -12.77 -10.76 -0.26
CA LYS A 100 -13.05 -9.65 -1.18
C LYS A 100 -14.55 -9.50 -1.45
N ASP A 101 -15.35 -10.55 -1.19
CA ASP A 101 -16.80 -10.59 -1.39
C ASP A 101 -17.57 -10.19 -0.11
N ALA A 102 -16.90 -9.95 1.02
CA ALA A 102 -17.54 -9.52 2.27
C ALA A 102 -18.35 -8.23 2.09
N ALA A 103 -17.85 -7.26 1.32
CA ALA A 103 -18.54 -6.01 1.02
C ALA A 103 -19.79 -6.21 0.13
N ALA A 104 -19.85 -7.29 -0.65
CA ALA A 104 -20.98 -7.60 -1.54
C ALA A 104 -22.13 -8.30 -0.79
N ARG A 105 -21.85 -9.01 0.31
CA ARG A 105 -22.84 -9.77 1.09
C ARG A 105 -23.70 -8.91 2.02
N GLU A 106 -23.30 -7.67 2.31
CA GLU A 106 -24.03 -6.78 3.22
C GLU A 106 -25.18 -5.96 2.58
N ARG A 107 -25.71 -6.37 1.42
CA ARG A 107 -26.91 -5.75 0.82
C ARG A 107 -28.18 -6.46 1.30
N PRO A 108 -28.91 -5.95 2.32
CA PRO A 108 -30.29 -6.38 2.54
C PRO A 108 -31.15 -5.94 1.34
N ALA A 109 -31.92 -6.88 0.81
CA ALA A 109 -32.98 -6.62 -0.17
C ALA A 109 -34.16 -5.88 0.47
#